data_AF-A0AAN4UCA9-F1
#
_entry.id   AF-A0AAN4UCA9-F1
#
_cell.length_a   1.000
_cell.length_b   1.000
_cell.length_c   1.000
_cell.angle_alpha   90.00
_cell.angle_beta   90.00
_cell.angle_gamma   90.00
#
_symmetry.space_group_name_H-M   'P 1'
#
loop_
_entity.id
_entity.type
_entity.pdbx_description
1 polymer ?
#
loop_
_entity_poly.entity_id
_entity_poly.type
_entity_poly.pdbx_seq_one_letter_code
_entity_poly.pdbx_strand_id
1 'polypeptide(L)' 'MTFKKENLDYRIAFDTSTNQFMAIDSKNEQHVAYGVTIEHAIKNLSTEKANV' A
#
# COMPACT_ATOMS: atom_id res chain seq x y z
N MET A 1 -7.67 8.44 2.12
CA MET A 1 -6.76 9.62 2.03
C MET A 1 -5.66 9.29 1.04
N THR A 2 -5.16 10.28 0.30
CA THR A 2 -4.04 10.09 -0.63
C THR A 2 -2.74 10.45 0.08
N PHE A 3 -1.81 9.50 0.23
CA PHE A 3 -0.50 9.73 0.83
C PHE A 3 0.53 9.94 -0.29
N LYS A 4 1.25 11.07 -0.26
CA LYS A 4 2.26 11.42 -1.27
C LYS A 4 3.65 11.42 -0.65
N LYS A 5 4.51 10.52 -1.08
CA LYS A 5 5.95 10.52 -0.77
C LYS A 5 6.71 10.26 -2.06
N GLU A 6 7.56 11.21 -2.46
CA GLU A 6 8.51 11.09 -3.59
C GLU A 6 7.93 10.52 -4.90
N ASN A 7 6.94 11.20 -5.49
CA ASN A 7 6.33 10.83 -6.78
C ASN A 7 5.70 9.43 -6.86
N LEU A 8 5.54 8.75 -5.72
CA LEU A 8 4.78 7.52 -5.63
C LEU A 8 3.40 7.84 -5.06
N ASP A 9 2.41 7.85 -5.95
CA ASP A 9 1.01 7.93 -5.57
C ASP A 9 0.56 6.53 -5.11
N TYR A 10 0.38 6.36 -3.80
CA TYR A 10 -0.25 5.18 -3.21
C TYR A 10 -1.62 5.56 -2.67
N ARG A 11 -2.63 4.74 -2.94
CA ARG A 11 -3.94 4.89 -2.30
C ARG A 11 -3.93 4.08 -1.01
N ILE A 12 -4.24 4.73 0.10
CA ILE A 12 -4.27 4.10 1.41
C ILE A 12 -5.71 3.99 1.90
N ALA A 13 -6.09 2.79 2.30
CA ALA A 13 -7.34 2.49 2.99
C ALA A 13 -7.02 1.82 4.33
N PHE A 14 -7.94 1.91 5.28
CA PHE A 14 -7.86 1.18 6.54
C PHE A 14 -8.95 0.10 6.52
N ASP A 15 -8.54 -1.16 6.64
CA ASP A 15 -9.45 -2.29 6.76
C ASP A 15 -9.77 -2.51 8.24
N THR A 16 -11.00 -2.19 8.63
CA THR A 16 -11.51 -2.34 10.00
C THR A 16 -11.73 -3.79 10.39
N SER A 17 -11.80 -4.72 9.44
CA SER A 17 -12.01 -6.15 9.70
C SER A 17 -10.74 -6.79 10.25
N THR A 18 -9.60 -6.40 9.69
CA THR A 18 -8.26 -6.90 10.06
C THR A 18 -7.47 -5.92 10.93
N ASN A 19 -7.97 -4.68 11.10
CA ASN A 19 -7.26 -3.57 11.74
C ASN A 19 -5.89 -3.27 11.09
N GLN A 20 -5.83 -3.31 9.76
CA GLN A 20 -4.62 -3.09 8.99
C GLN A 20 -4.79 -1.98 7.96
N PHE A 21 -3.68 -1.34 7.61
CA PHE A 21 -3.62 -0.44 6.47
C PHE A 21 -3.41 -1.25 5.20
N MET A 22 -4.21 -0.93 4.19
CA MET A 22 -4.11 -1.44 2.83
C MET A 22 -3.48 -0.37 1.94
N ALA A 23 -2.35 -0.69 1.32
CA ALA A 23 -1.71 0.11 0.29
C ALA A 23 -2.09 -0.45 -1.08
N ILE A 24 -2.52 0.43 -1.98
CA ILE A 24 -2.93 0.10 -3.36
C ILE A 24 -2.03 0.89 -4.32
N ASP A 25 -1.46 0.20 -5.31
CA ASP A 25 -0.70 0.85 -6.38
C ASP A 25 -1.65 1.70 -7.26
N SER A 26 -1.36 2.99 -7.41
CA SER A 26 -2.15 3.90 -8.25
C SER A 26 -2.16 3.53 -9.73
N LYS A 27 -1.15 2.78 -10.20
CA LYS A 27 -1.02 2.32 -11.59
C LYS A 27 -1.66 0.94 -11.81
N ASN A 28 -1.91 0.18 -10.75
CA ASN A 28 -2.52 -1.15 -10.81
C ASN A 28 -3.33 -1.43 -9.55
N GLU A 29 -4.65 -1.23 -9.63
CA GLU A 29 -5.55 -1.40 -8.48
C GLU A 29 -5.66 -2.85 -7.97
N GLN A 30 -5.19 -3.84 -8.75
CA GLN A 30 -5.10 -5.24 -8.30
C GLN A 30 -3.85 -5.51 -7.46
N HIS A 31 -2.85 -4.64 -7.54
CA HIS A 31 -1.65 -4.75 -6.73
C HIS A 31 -1.89 -4.03 -5.40
N VAL A 32 -2.15 -4.83 -4.37
CA VAL A 32 -2.46 -4.36 -3.02
C VAL A 32 -1.61 -5.11 -2.00
N ALA A 33 -1.21 -4.42 -0.94
CA ALA A 33 -0.51 -5.04 0.19
C ALA A 33 -0.99 -4.45 1.51
N TYR A 34 -0.78 -5.21 2.59
CA TYR A 34 -1.28 -4.87 3.93
C TYR A 34 -0.13 -4.64 4.92
N GLY A 35 -0.38 -3.84 5.95
CA GLY A 35 0.56 -3.61 7.04
C GLY A 35 -0.08 -2.99 8.27
N VAL A 36 0.54 -3.20 9.43
CA VAL A 36 0.11 -2.59 10.70
C VAL A 36 0.31 -1.06 10.73
N THR A 37 1.18 -0.53 9.88
CA THR A 37 1.32 0.90 9.61
C THR A 37 1.30 1.16 8.11
N ILE A 38 1.09 2.41 7.70
CA ILE A 38 1.08 2.83 6.30
C ILE A 38 2.42 2.52 5.63
N GLU A 39 3.54 2.80 6.30
CA GLU A 39 4.88 2.53 5.80
C GLU A 39 5.12 1.03 5.61
N HIS A 40 4.61 0.20 6.52
CA HIS A 40 4.72 -1.24 6.41
C HIS A 40 3.92 -1.75 5.20
N ALA A 41 2.70 -1.26 5.00
CA ALA A 41 1.88 -1.62 3.85
C ALA A 41 2.56 -1.22 2.52
N ILE A 42 3.12 -0.01 2.44
CA ILE A 42 3.86 0.47 1.25
C ILE A 42 5.13 -0.35 1.02
N LYS A 43 5.87 -0.71 2.07
CA LYS A 43 7.07 -1.54 1.97
C LYS A 43 6.74 -2.92 1.42
N ASN A 44 5.65 -3.52 1.88
CA ASN A 44 5.20 -4.84 1.40
C ASN A 44 4.80 -4.75 -0.09
N LEU A 45 4.03 -3.72 -0.46
CA LEU A 45 3.65 -3.45 -1.86
C LEU A 45 4.87 -3.26 -2.78
N SER A 46 5.89 -2.56 -2.31
CA SER A 46 7.12 -2.32 -3.09
C SER A 46 8.01 -3.55 -3.18
N THR A 47 7.98 -4.42 -2.17
CA THR A 47 8.77 -5.67 -2.12
C THR A 47 8.19 -6.72 -3.07
N GLU A 48 6.86 -6.78 -3.21
CA GLU A 48 6.20 -7.64 -4.21
C GLU A 48 6.55 -7.25 -5.66
N LYS A 49 6.78 -5.96 -5.95
CA LYS A 49 7.32 -5.54 -7.27
C LYS A 49 8.75 -5.99 -7.54
N ALA A 50 9.57 -6.23 -6.51
CA ALA A 50 10.99 -6.52 -6.67
C ALA A 50 11.28 -8.02 -6.86
N ASN A 51 10.27 -8.89 -6.70
CA ASN A 51 10.43 -10.35 -6.75
C ASN A 51 9.86 -10.99 -8.02
N VAL A 52 9.77 -10.23 -9.12
CA VAL A 52 9.39 -10.67 -10.48
C VAL A 52 10.45 -10.28 -11.49
#